data_AF-A0A7R9MBA9-F1
#
_entry.id   AF-A0A7R9MBA9-F1
#
_cell.length_a   1.000
_cell.length_b   1.000
_cell.length_c   1.000
_cell.angle_alpha   90.00
_cell.angle_beta   90.00
_cell.angle_gamma   90.00
#
_symmetry.space_group_name_H-M   'P 1'
#
loop_
_entity.id
_entity.type
_entity.pdbx_description
1 polymer ?
#
loop_
_entity_poly.entity_id
_entity_poly.type
_entity_poly.pdbx_seq_one_letter_code
_entity_poly.pdbx_strand_id
1 'polypeptide(L)'
;GFRGEALAAISHISYPKSNVVPMAANDGTVITVENLFYNLVMRKNALNSYSHEYNLILDLLTKYAVNNSNKAAFSLKKFGDNCDLNTNIENKCIENIRGLYGANIANNLVELSFEDSNRLKFSMTGFTSNQNIHQKSFVFILFINSRLVECSSLKKAIDLVYSNYLLKSCHPFVYLDIKIDPKNVDVNVHPTKNEVHFLHEQEICEKVVQIIESKLTDGRETRRLNTEPNPLINASFSQISMASVDESPKRNTNEKCVQMNSKSPKVSHTETTPKRPHKQIRTDSKDRKIDEYLLNAKKMNKSRRDLKLNSVSSLRQKVSEESDSRLQEMICNSSYVGCADETFVLFQFETQLLLVNAYNLNIELFYQLFLVDFGNFAKIRFRKPLLISDLVKPYIEELNKSIDSDTQSSQTLDVTQIETILMGKSEMLSDYFSLDISADRQLISLPIILEGFIPNFAFLPQFLYSLAKDVNWDKEKECFESIGKVLAKFYAKPPNKFNSNLDHQKWAKRAPAILQAMEAIVSVSPPNDNAKYSVRTKGFVLWKASMGV
;
A
#
# COMPACT_ATOMS: atom_id res chain seq x y z
N GLY A 1 -25.85 6.58 -3.81
CA GLY A 1 -24.81 5.88 -4.61
C GLY A 1 -25.44 4.72 -5.35
N PHE A 2 -24.84 4.20 -6.43
CA PHE A 2 -25.49 3.20 -7.31
C PHE A 2 -25.01 1.75 -7.16
N ARG A 3 -23.89 1.49 -6.48
CA ARG A 3 -23.31 0.12 -6.40
C ARG A 3 -23.95 -0.77 -5.34
N GLY A 4 -24.62 -0.22 -4.33
CA GLY A 4 -25.15 -0.99 -3.20
C GLY A 4 -24.10 -1.64 -2.28
N GLU A 5 -22.82 -1.59 -2.62
CA GLU A 5 -21.75 -2.33 -1.91
C GLU A 5 -21.20 -1.62 -0.66
N ALA A 6 -21.39 -0.31 -0.50
CA ALA A 6 -20.63 0.49 0.47
C ALA A 6 -20.82 0.02 1.92
N LEU A 7 -22.07 -0.12 2.38
CA LEU A 7 -22.36 -0.56 3.76
C LEU A 7 -21.93 -2.00 3.99
N ALA A 8 -22.13 -2.88 2.99
CA ALA A 8 -21.68 -4.27 3.06
C ALA A 8 -20.15 -4.33 3.22
N ALA A 9 -19.40 -3.61 2.39
CA ALA A 9 -17.95 -3.56 2.45
C ALA A 9 -17.43 -3.02 3.80
N ILE A 10 -18.04 -1.95 4.32
CA ILE A 10 -17.68 -1.39 5.65
C ILE A 10 -17.96 -2.40 6.76
N SER A 11 -19.12 -3.06 6.72
CA SER A 11 -19.50 -4.07 7.74
C SER A 11 -18.55 -5.27 7.80
N HIS A 12 -17.87 -5.61 6.69
CA HIS A 12 -16.88 -6.69 6.68
C HIS A 12 -15.56 -6.30 7.35
N ILE A 13 -15.27 -5.00 7.51
CA ILE A 13 -13.99 -4.50 8.04
C ILE A 13 -14.12 -3.81 9.40
N SER A 14 -15.33 -3.72 9.97
CA SER A 14 -15.62 -3.16 11.30
C SER A 14 -16.24 -4.20 12.24
N TYR A 15 -16.25 -3.92 13.56
CA TYR A 15 -16.80 -4.79 14.62
C TYR A 15 -18.22 -5.31 14.29
N PRO A 16 -18.63 -6.50 14.77
CA PRO A 16 -19.44 -7.43 14.00
C PRO A 16 -20.88 -6.97 13.77
N LYS A 17 -21.45 -7.48 12.66
CA LYS A 17 -22.88 -7.42 12.33
C LYS A 17 -23.70 -7.93 13.52
N SER A 18 -24.41 -7.03 14.19
CA SER A 18 -25.47 -7.39 15.11
C SER A 18 -26.70 -7.83 14.32
N ASN A 19 -27.48 -8.75 14.90
CA ASN A 19 -28.82 -9.06 14.38
C ASN A 19 -29.71 -7.81 14.48
N VAL A 20 -30.76 -7.74 13.66
CA VAL A 20 -31.72 -6.63 13.73
C VAL A 20 -32.43 -6.69 15.09
N VAL A 21 -32.30 -5.62 15.88
CA VAL A 21 -32.89 -5.47 17.21
C VAL A 21 -33.69 -4.16 17.24
N PRO A 22 -34.88 -4.13 17.87
CA PRO A 22 -35.61 -2.88 18.07
C PRO A 22 -34.79 -1.92 18.93
N MET A 23 -34.62 -0.68 18.47
CA MET A 23 -33.88 0.37 19.16
C MET A 23 -34.67 1.67 19.09
N ALA A 24 -34.72 2.42 20.19
CA ALA A 24 -35.30 3.75 20.20
C ALA A 24 -34.41 4.71 19.41
N ALA A 25 -34.97 5.35 18.38
CA ALA A 25 -34.28 6.34 17.56
C ALA A 25 -35.29 7.37 17.03
N ASN A 26 -34.82 8.60 16.78
CA ASN A 26 -35.60 9.61 16.09
C ASN A 26 -35.59 9.33 14.57
N ASP A 27 -36.51 9.96 13.84
CA ASP A 27 -36.56 9.90 12.37
C ASP A 27 -35.20 10.31 11.77
N GLY A 28 -34.55 9.36 11.10
CA GLY A 28 -33.21 9.53 10.57
C GLY A 28 -32.44 8.22 10.49
N THR A 29 -31.13 8.30 10.30
CA THR A 29 -30.26 7.13 10.27
C THR A 29 -28.96 7.45 10.99
N VAL A 30 -28.62 6.63 11.97
CA VAL A 30 -27.34 6.68 12.67
C VAL A 30 -26.49 5.51 12.21
N ILE A 31 -25.28 5.78 11.74
CA ILE A 31 -24.33 4.75 11.32
C ILE A 31 -23.13 4.81 12.26
N THR A 32 -22.95 3.77 13.07
CA THR A 32 -21.79 3.60 13.95
C THR A 32 -20.81 2.62 13.34
N VAL A 33 -19.54 3.01 13.25
CA VAL A 33 -18.45 2.17 12.71
C VAL A 33 -17.35 2.12 13.76
N GLU A 34 -17.19 0.95 14.40
CA GLU A 34 -16.22 0.73 15.47
C GLU A 34 -15.13 -0.25 15.01
N ASN A 35 -13.92 -0.06 15.55
CA ASN A 35 -12.75 -0.92 15.29
C ASN A 35 -12.49 -1.14 13.78
N LEU A 36 -12.38 -0.05 13.02
CA LEU A 36 -12.09 -0.11 11.58
C LEU A 36 -10.77 -0.88 11.33
N PHE A 37 -10.82 -1.85 10.41
CA PHE A 37 -9.73 -2.77 10.05
C PHE A 37 -9.29 -3.75 11.16
N TYR A 38 -10.16 -4.10 12.11
CA TYR A 38 -9.83 -5.08 13.16
C TYR A 38 -9.35 -6.43 12.61
N ASN A 39 -9.93 -6.87 11.49
CA ASN A 39 -9.62 -8.14 10.82
C ASN A 39 -8.53 -8.03 9.74
N LEU A 40 -8.06 -6.83 9.42
CA LEU A 40 -7.10 -6.58 8.34
C LEU A 40 -5.89 -5.80 8.87
N VAL A 41 -4.97 -6.53 9.53
CA VAL A 41 -3.77 -5.98 10.20
C VAL A 41 -2.92 -5.12 9.27
N MET A 42 -2.74 -5.52 8.00
CA MET A 42 -1.98 -4.75 7.03
C MET A 42 -2.60 -3.37 6.72
N ARG A 43 -3.94 -3.29 6.64
CA ARG A 43 -4.64 -2.01 6.43
C ARG A 43 -4.65 -1.17 7.69
N LYS A 44 -4.77 -1.80 8.86
CA LYS A 44 -4.66 -1.12 10.15
C LYS A 44 -3.28 -0.48 10.32
N ASN A 45 -2.21 -1.16 9.93
CA ASN A 45 -0.84 -0.64 9.96
C ASN A 45 -0.58 0.45 8.91
N ALA A 46 -1.43 0.57 7.89
CA ALA A 46 -1.35 1.62 6.88
C ALA A 46 -2.04 2.93 7.30
N LEU A 47 -2.83 2.92 8.38
CA LEU A 47 -3.38 4.15 8.95
C LEU A 47 -2.24 5.02 9.51
N ASN A 48 -2.31 6.32 9.22
CA ASN A 48 -1.37 7.27 9.79
C ASN A 48 -1.76 7.63 11.23
N SER A 49 -1.13 8.68 11.77
CA SER A 49 -1.52 9.22 13.07
C SER A 49 -2.99 9.64 13.10
N TYR A 50 -3.62 9.52 14.27
CA TYR A 50 -5.02 9.90 14.49
C TYR A 50 -5.32 11.33 13.98
N SER A 51 -4.43 12.28 14.27
CA SER A 51 -4.58 13.67 13.81
C SER A 51 -4.54 13.80 12.30
N HIS A 52 -3.73 12.99 11.60
CA HIS A 52 -3.66 13.01 10.14
C HIS A 52 -4.97 12.51 9.51
N GLU A 53 -5.46 11.36 9.98
CA GLU A 53 -6.72 10.77 9.48
C GLU A 53 -7.92 11.68 9.78
N TYR A 54 -7.96 12.31 10.97
CA TYR A 54 -8.98 13.29 11.30
C TYR A 54 -8.96 14.50 10.35
N ASN A 55 -7.78 15.01 10.02
CA ASN A 55 -7.64 16.15 9.09
C ASN A 55 -8.10 15.79 7.68
N LEU A 56 -7.95 14.53 7.25
CA LEU A 56 -8.51 14.06 5.97
C LEU A 56 -10.04 14.03 5.98
N ILE A 57 -10.65 13.61 7.10
CA ILE A 57 -12.11 13.64 7.28
C ILE A 57 -12.61 15.08 7.30
N LEU A 58 -11.93 15.96 8.03
CA LEU A 58 -12.23 17.39 8.09
C LEU A 58 -12.17 18.02 6.69
N ASP A 59 -11.10 17.78 5.93
CA ASP A 59 -10.95 18.30 4.55
C ASP A 59 -12.08 17.80 3.63
N LEU A 60 -12.44 16.52 3.71
CA LEU A 60 -13.55 15.95 2.93
C LEU A 60 -14.88 16.63 3.28
N LEU A 61 -15.23 16.69 4.57
CA LEU A 61 -16.50 17.29 5.00
C LEU A 61 -16.57 18.79 4.69
N THR A 62 -15.45 19.50 4.81
CA THR A 62 -15.34 20.92 4.44
C THR A 62 -15.71 21.13 2.97
N LYS A 63 -15.18 20.31 2.06
CA LYS A 63 -15.50 20.40 0.61
C LYS A 63 -16.98 20.14 0.33
N TYR A 64 -17.56 19.12 0.97
CA TYR A 64 -19.00 18.82 0.81
C TYR A 64 -19.90 19.89 1.43
N ALA A 65 -19.47 20.49 2.54
CA ALA A 65 -20.19 21.58 3.19
C ALA A 65 -20.25 22.84 2.29
N VAL A 66 -19.17 23.16 1.58
CA VAL A 66 -19.18 24.24 0.58
C VAL A 66 -20.16 23.92 -0.56
N ASN A 67 -20.12 22.72 -1.12
CA ASN A 67 -20.95 22.37 -2.27
C ASN A 67 -22.45 22.27 -1.96
N ASN A 68 -22.80 21.77 -0.78
CA ASN A 68 -24.18 21.57 -0.35
C ASN A 68 -24.72 22.74 0.48
N SER A 69 -24.19 23.94 0.26
CA SER A 69 -24.71 25.18 0.83
C SER A 69 -26.20 25.32 0.50
N ASN A 70 -27.01 25.78 1.46
CA ASN A 70 -28.47 25.88 1.35
C ASN A 70 -29.24 24.55 1.19
N LYS A 71 -28.59 23.39 1.39
CA LYS A 71 -29.24 22.06 1.33
C LYS A 71 -29.06 21.24 2.60
N ALA A 72 -27.87 21.29 3.19
CA ALA A 72 -27.55 20.50 4.38
C ALA A 72 -26.58 21.24 5.31
N ALA A 73 -26.80 21.10 6.61
CA ALA A 73 -25.86 21.49 7.65
C ALA A 73 -24.92 20.33 7.98
N PHE A 74 -23.65 20.64 8.22
CA PHE A 74 -22.64 19.66 8.59
C PHE A 74 -22.04 20.01 9.94
N SER A 75 -21.89 19.01 10.80
CA SER A 75 -21.17 19.12 12.08
C SER A 75 -20.14 18.01 12.20
N LEU A 76 -18.91 18.37 12.56
CA LEU A 76 -17.85 17.42 12.88
C LEU A 76 -17.31 17.72 14.27
N LYS A 77 -17.23 16.68 15.11
CA LYS A 77 -16.69 16.77 16.47
C LYS A 77 -15.69 15.65 16.71
N LYS A 78 -14.63 15.94 17.47
CA LYS A 78 -13.80 14.91 18.08
C LYS A 78 -14.47 14.45 19.38
N PHE A 79 -14.16 13.23 19.79
CA PHE A 79 -14.63 12.72 21.07
C PHE A 79 -14.08 13.60 22.21
N GLY A 80 -14.98 14.23 22.97
CA GLY A 80 -14.64 15.08 24.12
C GLY A 80 -14.33 16.55 23.80
N ASP A 81 -14.28 16.95 22.53
CA ASP A 81 -14.01 18.34 22.13
C ASP A 81 -15.26 19.04 21.54
N ASN A 82 -15.13 20.37 21.42
CA ASN A 82 -16.09 21.19 20.69
C ASN A 82 -16.10 20.88 19.18
N CYS A 83 -17.14 21.35 18.48
CA CYS A 83 -17.26 21.13 17.04
C CYS A 83 -16.18 21.91 16.29
N ASP A 84 -15.32 21.20 15.55
CA ASP A 84 -14.33 21.83 14.67
C ASP A 84 -14.98 22.36 13.39
N LEU A 85 -16.05 21.69 12.93
CA LEU A 85 -16.84 22.08 11.76
C LEU A 85 -18.29 22.25 12.20
N ASN A 86 -18.89 23.39 11.89
CA ASN A 86 -20.32 23.60 12.02
C ASN A 86 -20.80 24.57 10.93
N THR A 87 -21.73 24.12 10.09
CA THR A 87 -22.36 24.96 9.08
C THR A 87 -23.87 25.05 9.32
N ASN A 88 -24.46 26.20 9.00
CA ASN A 88 -25.90 26.39 9.06
C ASN A 88 -26.52 26.12 7.68
N ILE A 89 -27.78 25.66 7.68
CA ILE A 89 -28.55 25.39 6.45
C ILE A 89 -28.73 26.68 5.65
N GLU A 90 -29.02 27.81 6.31
CA GLU A 90 -29.31 29.09 5.64
C GLU A 90 -28.10 29.76 4.99
N ASN A 91 -26.88 29.28 5.27
CA ASN A 91 -25.66 29.92 4.79
C ASN A 91 -25.53 29.79 3.26
N LYS A 92 -25.20 30.91 2.62
CA LYS A 92 -24.79 30.92 1.20
C LYS A 92 -23.39 30.30 1.05
N CYS A 93 -23.05 29.88 -0.17
CA CYS A 93 -21.73 29.28 -0.47
C CYS A 93 -20.57 30.18 -0.03
N ILE A 94 -20.65 31.50 -0.25
CA ILE A 94 -19.63 32.47 0.17
C ILE A 94 -19.48 32.52 1.70
N GLU A 95 -20.58 32.41 2.46
CA GLU A 95 -20.57 32.43 3.92
C GLU A 95 -19.97 31.15 4.50
N ASN A 96 -20.29 30.00 3.90
CA ASN A 96 -19.62 28.75 4.23
C ASN A 96 -18.12 28.82 3.91
N ILE A 97 -17.72 29.37 2.77
CA ILE A 97 -16.29 29.57 2.46
C ILE A 97 -15.65 30.52 3.49
N ARG A 98 -16.35 31.59 3.90
CA ARG A 98 -15.87 32.52 4.93
C ARG A 98 -15.64 31.85 6.28
N GLY A 99 -16.57 31.00 6.72
CA GLY A 99 -16.46 30.28 8.00
C GLY A 99 -15.38 29.20 7.99
N LEU A 100 -15.16 28.54 6.85
CA LEU A 100 -14.29 27.37 6.74
C LEU A 100 -12.85 27.70 6.34
N TYR A 101 -12.68 28.59 5.36
CA TYR A 101 -11.38 28.97 4.80
C TYR A 101 -10.92 30.35 5.28
N GLY A 102 -11.79 31.10 5.97
CA GLY A 102 -11.50 32.39 6.57
C GLY A 102 -11.92 33.60 5.73
N ALA A 103 -12.01 34.76 6.40
CA ALA A 103 -12.49 35.99 5.79
C ALA A 103 -11.60 36.53 4.65
N ASN A 104 -10.29 36.32 4.74
CA ASN A 104 -9.33 36.78 3.72
C ASN A 104 -9.60 36.17 2.34
N ILE A 105 -10.00 34.89 2.31
CA ILE A 105 -10.33 34.22 1.05
C ILE A 105 -11.68 34.72 0.56
N ALA A 106 -12.71 34.70 1.42
CA ALA A 106 -14.07 35.08 1.06
C ALA A 106 -14.20 36.50 0.50
N ASN A 107 -13.42 37.46 1.01
CA ASN A 107 -13.45 38.85 0.53
C ASN A 107 -12.77 39.03 -0.84
N ASN A 108 -11.97 38.07 -1.25
CA ASN A 108 -11.19 38.09 -2.49
C ASN A 108 -11.74 37.13 -3.55
N LEU A 109 -12.97 36.64 -3.38
CA LEU A 109 -13.61 35.74 -4.35
C LEU A 109 -14.28 36.51 -5.48
N VAL A 110 -14.14 35.96 -6.68
CA VAL A 110 -14.83 36.37 -7.90
C VAL A 110 -15.76 35.24 -8.30
N GLU A 111 -17.03 35.56 -8.55
CA GLU A 111 -18.04 34.60 -8.99
C GLU A 111 -17.82 34.22 -10.46
N LEU A 112 -17.90 32.92 -10.74
CA LEU A 112 -17.82 32.33 -12.07
C LEU A 112 -19.17 31.72 -12.40
N SER A 113 -19.78 32.15 -13.50
CA SER A 113 -20.97 31.54 -14.07
C SER A 113 -20.82 31.42 -15.57
N PHE A 114 -21.08 30.23 -16.10
CA PHE A 114 -21.02 29.95 -17.52
C PHE A 114 -22.00 28.84 -17.89
N GLU A 115 -22.70 29.00 -19.00
CA GLU A 115 -23.61 28.00 -19.52
C GLU A 115 -23.36 27.87 -21.02
N ASP A 116 -22.92 26.70 -21.46
CA ASP A 116 -22.77 26.38 -22.88
C ASP A 116 -23.93 25.50 -23.33
N SER A 117 -24.84 26.10 -24.08
CA SER A 117 -25.97 25.41 -24.71
C SER A 117 -25.57 24.67 -26.00
N ASN A 118 -24.33 24.79 -26.48
CA ASN A 118 -23.87 24.20 -27.74
C ASN A 118 -23.41 22.73 -27.58
N ARG A 119 -22.40 22.33 -28.39
CA ARG A 119 -21.87 20.96 -28.55
C ARG A 119 -21.52 20.26 -27.23
N LEU A 120 -21.04 20.99 -26.23
CA LEU A 120 -20.53 20.42 -24.98
C LEU A 120 -21.61 20.26 -23.89
N LYS A 121 -22.75 20.97 -24.00
CA LYS A 121 -23.90 20.91 -23.07
C LYS A 121 -23.50 20.86 -21.58
N PHE A 122 -22.72 21.84 -21.13
CA PHE A 122 -22.33 21.93 -19.73
C PHE A 122 -22.58 23.32 -19.15
N SER A 123 -22.93 23.35 -17.86
CA SER A 123 -23.02 24.58 -17.07
C SER A 123 -22.00 24.53 -15.95
N MET A 124 -21.37 25.65 -15.66
CA MET A 124 -20.38 25.79 -14.60
C MET A 124 -20.77 26.97 -13.71
N THR A 125 -20.76 26.73 -12.40
CA THR A 125 -20.86 27.75 -11.37
C THR A 125 -19.71 27.60 -10.40
N GLY A 126 -19.14 28.69 -9.88
CA GLY A 126 -18.00 28.59 -8.99
C GLY A 126 -17.51 29.92 -8.45
N PHE A 127 -16.45 29.84 -7.66
CA PHE A 127 -15.74 30.99 -7.12
C PHE A 127 -14.25 30.82 -7.32
N THR A 128 -13.58 31.88 -7.76
CA THR A 128 -12.13 31.89 -7.94
C THR A 128 -11.52 33.08 -7.23
N SER A 129 -10.31 32.94 -6.71
CA SER A 129 -9.63 34.05 -6.04
C SER A 129 -9.17 35.11 -7.04
N ASN A 130 -9.26 36.37 -6.63
CA ASN A 130 -8.64 37.49 -7.33
C ASN A 130 -7.10 37.47 -7.22
N GLN A 131 -6.46 38.47 -7.81
CA GLN A 131 -5.00 38.62 -7.85
C GLN A 131 -4.36 39.04 -6.50
N ASN A 132 -5.17 39.42 -5.52
CA ASN A 132 -4.72 39.98 -4.24
C ASN A 132 -4.58 38.91 -3.14
N ILE A 133 -4.76 37.64 -3.48
CA ILE A 133 -4.72 36.55 -2.51
C ILE A 133 -3.28 36.19 -2.12
N HIS A 134 -3.05 36.04 -0.81
CA HIS A 134 -1.76 35.64 -0.24
C HIS A 134 -1.86 34.26 0.44
N GLN A 135 -2.25 33.24 -0.33
CA GLN A 135 -2.40 31.89 0.19
C GLN A 135 -1.12 31.06 -0.04
N LYS A 136 -0.66 30.37 1.01
CA LYS A 136 0.55 29.51 0.96
C LYS A 136 0.33 28.15 0.27
N SER A 137 -0.92 27.74 0.05
CA SER A 137 -1.26 26.42 -0.48
C SER A 137 -2.40 26.50 -1.47
N PHE A 138 -2.28 25.77 -2.58
CA PHE A 138 -3.31 25.72 -3.62
C PHE A 138 -4.50 24.87 -3.17
N VAL A 139 -5.63 25.55 -2.94
CA VAL A 139 -6.91 24.92 -2.64
C VAL A 139 -7.73 24.84 -3.92
N PHE A 140 -7.99 23.61 -4.36
CA PHE A 140 -8.75 23.31 -5.56
C PHE A 140 -9.88 22.34 -5.20
N ILE A 141 -11.12 22.79 -5.42
CA ILE A 141 -12.34 22.05 -5.12
C ILE A 141 -13.15 21.97 -6.41
N LEU A 142 -13.36 20.76 -6.90
CA LEU A 142 -14.11 20.51 -8.12
C LEU A 142 -15.23 19.52 -7.84
N PHE A 143 -16.44 19.91 -8.20
CA PHE A 143 -17.61 19.06 -8.22
C PHE A 143 -18.09 18.86 -9.65
N ILE A 144 -18.42 17.62 -10.00
CA ILE A 144 -19.07 17.27 -11.26
C ILE A 144 -20.38 16.54 -10.91
N ASN A 145 -21.52 17.08 -11.32
CA ASN A 145 -22.84 16.52 -10.99
C ASN A 145 -22.98 16.20 -9.48
N SER A 146 -22.56 17.14 -8.63
CA SER A 146 -22.56 17.02 -7.16
C SER A 146 -21.66 15.90 -6.59
N ARG A 147 -20.64 15.44 -7.32
CA ARG A 147 -19.59 14.53 -6.82
C ARG A 147 -18.26 15.24 -6.75
N LEU A 148 -17.50 15.03 -5.67
CA LEU A 148 -16.14 15.55 -5.53
C LEU A 148 -15.20 14.80 -6.49
N VAL A 149 -14.54 15.52 -7.40
CA VAL A 149 -13.64 14.95 -8.41
C VAL A 149 -12.26 15.59 -8.32
N GLU A 150 -11.21 14.78 -8.40
CA GLU A 150 -9.84 15.25 -8.56
C GLU A 150 -9.44 15.22 -10.04
N CYS A 151 -9.31 16.40 -10.66
CA CYS A 151 -8.78 16.52 -12.02
C CYS A 151 -7.38 17.16 -12.00
N SER A 152 -6.35 16.36 -12.25
CA SER A 152 -4.96 16.86 -12.24
C SER A 152 -4.62 17.76 -13.44
N SER A 153 -5.27 17.52 -14.58
CA SER A 153 -5.10 18.31 -15.82
C SER A 153 -5.60 19.74 -15.62
N LEU A 154 -6.85 19.88 -15.15
CA LEU A 154 -7.46 21.17 -14.85
C LEU A 154 -6.70 21.92 -13.76
N LYS A 155 -6.28 21.21 -12.70
CA LYS A 155 -5.48 21.78 -11.62
C LYS A 155 -4.17 22.40 -12.12
N LYS A 156 -3.42 21.69 -12.97
CA LYS A 156 -2.17 22.21 -13.56
C LYS A 156 -2.43 23.39 -14.50
N ALA A 157 -3.47 23.31 -15.32
CA ALA A 157 -3.80 24.38 -16.26
C ALA A 157 -4.15 25.69 -15.54
N ILE A 158 -4.93 25.61 -14.45
CA ILE A 158 -5.25 26.75 -13.59
C ILE A 158 -3.99 27.32 -12.92
N ASP A 159 -3.12 26.48 -12.38
CA ASP A 159 -1.87 26.91 -11.73
C ASP A 159 -0.94 27.64 -12.71
N LEU A 160 -0.87 27.18 -13.96
CA LEU A 160 -0.12 27.85 -15.03
C LEU A 160 -0.69 29.24 -15.33
N VAL A 161 -2.01 29.39 -15.45
CA VAL A 161 -2.63 30.70 -15.67
C VAL A 161 -2.34 31.64 -14.50
N TYR A 162 -2.57 31.18 -13.27
CA TYR A 162 -2.34 32.00 -12.08
C TYR A 162 -0.87 32.36 -11.84
N SER A 163 0.09 31.55 -12.32
CA SER A 163 1.52 31.86 -12.23
C SER A 163 1.92 33.16 -12.96
N ASN A 164 1.12 33.60 -13.95
CA ASN A 164 1.31 34.86 -14.66
C ASN A 164 0.74 36.07 -13.90
N TYR A 165 -0.18 35.85 -12.95
CA TYR A 165 -0.89 36.92 -12.24
C TYR A 165 -0.47 37.06 -10.77
N LEU A 166 -0.12 35.96 -10.10
CA LEU A 166 0.24 35.93 -8.68
C LEU A 166 1.76 36.09 -8.46
N LEU A 167 2.12 36.60 -7.29
CA LEU A 167 3.52 36.67 -6.84
C LEU A 167 4.09 35.26 -6.62
N LYS A 168 5.42 35.12 -6.79
CA LYS A 168 6.14 33.88 -6.47
C LYS A 168 5.81 33.46 -5.03
N SER A 169 5.39 32.21 -4.83
CA SER A 169 4.95 31.62 -3.53
C SER A 169 3.49 31.88 -3.09
N CYS A 170 2.65 32.50 -3.92
CA CYS A 170 1.20 32.61 -3.67
C CYS A 170 0.43 31.64 -4.58
N HIS A 171 -0.58 30.97 -4.03
CA HIS A 171 -1.44 30.05 -4.75
C HIS A 171 -2.90 30.50 -4.75
N PRO A 172 -3.69 30.15 -5.78
CA PRO A 172 -5.10 30.54 -5.84
C PRO A 172 -6.00 29.67 -4.94
N PHE A 173 -7.22 30.16 -4.71
CA PHE A 173 -8.34 29.37 -4.22
C PHE A 173 -9.36 29.25 -5.34
N VAL A 174 -9.76 28.02 -5.67
CA VAL A 174 -10.71 27.75 -6.75
C VAL A 174 -11.73 26.71 -6.30
N TYR A 175 -13.00 27.08 -6.41
CA TYR A 175 -14.17 26.21 -6.24
C TYR A 175 -14.98 26.21 -7.53
N LEU A 176 -15.28 25.03 -8.07
CA LEU A 176 -16.06 24.85 -9.30
C LEU A 176 -17.10 23.73 -9.08
N ASP A 177 -18.35 23.99 -9.45
CA ASP A 177 -19.43 23.01 -9.61
C ASP A 177 -19.84 22.98 -11.09
N ILE A 178 -19.53 21.89 -11.76
CA ILE A 178 -19.80 21.65 -13.17
C ILE A 178 -20.96 20.66 -13.29
N LYS A 179 -21.99 21.02 -14.04
CA LYS A 179 -23.08 20.13 -14.43
C LYS A 179 -22.94 19.77 -15.89
N ILE A 180 -22.90 18.48 -16.18
CA ILE A 180 -22.73 17.91 -17.52
C ILE A 180 -23.81 16.84 -17.68
N ASP A 181 -24.33 16.66 -18.90
CA ASP A 181 -25.21 15.53 -19.21
C ASP A 181 -24.54 14.21 -18.75
N PRO A 182 -25.19 13.42 -17.87
CA PRO A 182 -24.66 12.15 -17.39
C PRO A 182 -24.24 11.17 -18.49
N LYS A 183 -24.78 11.30 -19.72
CA LYS A 183 -24.37 10.47 -20.87
C LYS A 183 -22.94 10.74 -21.32
N ASN A 184 -22.43 11.96 -21.11
CA ASN A 184 -21.11 12.39 -21.52
C ASN A 184 -20.05 12.17 -20.43
N VAL A 185 -20.45 11.60 -19.29
CA VAL A 185 -19.61 11.46 -18.09
C VAL A 185 -19.56 10.00 -17.66
N ASP A 186 -18.39 9.38 -17.77
CA ASP A 186 -18.16 8.05 -17.23
C ASP A 186 -17.67 8.15 -15.79
N VAL A 187 -18.54 7.74 -14.86
CA VAL A 187 -18.24 7.72 -13.43
C VAL A 187 -17.87 6.31 -12.93
N ASN A 188 -17.75 5.32 -13.81
CA ASN A 188 -17.35 3.96 -13.45
C ASN A 188 -15.84 3.73 -13.60
N VAL A 189 -15.04 4.79 -13.51
CA VAL A 189 -13.59 4.74 -13.71
C VAL A 189 -12.86 4.24 -12.45
N HIS A 190 -13.17 4.82 -11.29
CA HIS A 190 -12.51 4.49 -10.02
C HIS A 190 -13.50 3.93 -9.00
N PRO A 191 -13.15 2.90 -8.20
CA PRO A 191 -14.04 2.33 -7.19
C PRO A 191 -14.58 3.34 -6.16
N THR A 192 -13.79 4.36 -5.81
CA THR A 192 -14.22 5.47 -4.92
C THR A 192 -14.87 6.64 -5.66
N LYS A 193 -14.85 6.65 -7.01
CA LYS A 193 -15.39 7.71 -7.88
C LYS A 193 -14.76 9.09 -7.68
N ASN A 194 -13.53 9.12 -7.16
CA ASN A 194 -12.75 10.35 -7.01
C ASN A 194 -12.23 10.87 -8.36
N GLU A 195 -12.18 10.03 -9.38
CA GLU A 195 -11.77 10.38 -10.73
C GLU A 195 -12.93 10.09 -11.68
N VAL A 196 -13.14 10.99 -12.64
CA VAL A 196 -14.21 10.92 -13.63
C VAL A 196 -13.60 11.26 -14.97
N HIS A 197 -13.86 10.41 -15.97
CA HIS A 197 -13.51 10.71 -17.35
C HIS A 197 -14.78 11.22 -18.04
N PHE A 198 -14.64 12.26 -18.83
CA PHE A 198 -15.75 12.83 -19.57
C PHE A 198 -15.35 13.09 -21.01
N LEU A 199 -16.33 12.98 -21.90
CA LEU A 199 -16.15 13.16 -23.32
C LEU A 199 -15.75 14.62 -23.60
N HIS A 200 -14.66 14.83 -24.35
CA HIS A 200 -14.04 16.14 -24.61
C HIS A 200 -13.41 16.82 -23.38
N GLU A 201 -12.72 16.05 -22.53
CA GLU A 201 -12.04 16.59 -21.33
C GLU A 201 -11.15 17.82 -21.62
N GLN A 202 -10.37 17.76 -22.69
CA GLN A 202 -9.46 18.84 -23.08
C GLN A 202 -10.20 20.12 -23.43
N GLU A 203 -11.26 20.04 -24.25
CA GLU A 203 -12.05 21.21 -24.68
C GLU A 203 -12.71 21.91 -23.48
N ILE A 204 -13.26 21.14 -22.54
CA ILE A 204 -13.86 21.70 -21.32
C ILE A 204 -12.78 22.33 -20.44
N CYS A 205 -11.62 21.68 -20.28
CA CYS A 205 -10.53 22.26 -19.50
C CYS A 205 -10.06 23.60 -20.09
N GLU A 206 -9.88 23.67 -21.41
CA GLU A 206 -9.51 24.89 -22.11
C GLU A 206 -10.56 25.99 -21.94
N LYS A 207 -11.85 25.64 -22.04
CA LYS A 207 -12.94 26.60 -21.82
C LYS A 207 -12.97 27.15 -20.40
N VAL A 208 -12.83 26.28 -19.40
CA VAL A 208 -12.77 26.70 -17.99
C VAL A 208 -11.60 27.66 -17.76
N VAL A 209 -10.44 27.35 -18.34
CA VAL A 209 -9.25 28.20 -18.24
C VAL A 209 -9.47 29.56 -18.90
N GLN A 210 -10.07 29.60 -20.10
CA GLN A 210 -10.41 30.84 -20.81
C GLN A 210 -11.35 31.73 -19.98
N ILE A 211 -12.34 31.14 -19.30
CA ILE A 211 -13.29 31.88 -18.45
C ILE A 211 -12.60 32.46 -17.21
N ILE A 212 -11.69 31.70 -16.60
CA ILE A 212 -10.91 32.20 -15.46
C ILE A 212 -9.99 33.34 -15.92
N GLU A 213 -9.34 33.19 -17.06
CA GLU A 213 -8.43 34.21 -17.61
C GLU A 213 -9.16 35.51 -17.98
N SER A 214 -10.35 35.44 -18.59
CA SER A 214 -11.15 36.63 -18.89
C SER A 214 -11.54 37.37 -17.60
N LYS A 215 -12.01 36.64 -16.58
CA LYS A 215 -12.36 37.24 -15.28
C LYS A 215 -11.17 37.82 -14.53
N LEU A 216 -9.99 37.20 -14.63
CA LEU A 216 -8.77 37.75 -14.05
C LEU A 216 -8.29 39.00 -14.79
N THR A 217 -8.51 39.08 -16.10
CA THR A 217 -8.17 40.26 -16.91
C THR A 217 -9.10 41.42 -16.59
N ASP A 218 -10.41 41.16 -16.48
CA ASP A 218 -11.41 42.16 -16.08
C ASP A 218 -11.10 42.77 -14.70
N GLY A 219 -10.56 41.95 -13.77
CA GLY A 219 -10.16 42.41 -12.44
C GLY A 219 -8.93 43.33 -12.39
N ARG A 220 -8.15 43.46 -13.49
CA ARG A 220 -6.91 44.26 -13.53
C ARG A 220 -7.14 45.75 -13.25
N GLU A 221 -8.33 46.29 -13.56
CA GLU A 221 -8.63 47.71 -13.33
C GLU A 221 -8.67 48.09 -11.84
N THR A 222 -8.80 47.11 -10.94
CA THR A 222 -8.92 47.32 -9.48
C THR A 222 -7.66 47.06 -8.68
N ARG A 223 -6.47 47.02 -9.30
CA ARG A 223 -5.21 47.03 -8.53
C ARG A 223 -5.01 48.40 -7.87
N ARG A 224 -5.71 48.63 -6.76
CA ARG A 224 -5.33 49.64 -5.78
C ARG A 224 -4.01 49.17 -5.17
N LEU A 225 -2.91 49.62 -5.76
CA LEU A 225 -1.63 49.67 -5.06
C LEU A 225 -1.87 50.61 -3.87
N ASN A 226 -2.13 50.04 -2.69
CA ASN A 226 -2.02 50.77 -1.45
C ASN A 226 -0.52 51.03 -1.21
N THR A 227 0.06 51.97 -1.96
CA THR A 227 1.25 52.68 -1.52
C THR A 227 0.81 53.57 -0.38
N GLU A 228 0.99 53.12 0.86
CA GLU A 228 1.09 54.05 1.97
C GLU A 228 2.36 54.89 1.75
N PRO A 229 2.26 56.22 1.61
CA PRO A 229 3.44 57.07 1.62
C PRO A 229 3.93 57.14 3.08
N ASN A 230 5.00 56.41 3.40
CA ASN A 230 5.74 56.65 4.63
C ASN A 230 6.30 58.09 4.58
N PRO A 231 5.90 59.01 5.47
CA PRO A 231 6.60 60.27 5.63
C PRO A 231 7.84 60.05 6.49
N LEU A 232 8.94 60.60 5.97
CA LEU A 232 10.23 60.84 6.59
C LEU A 232 10.18 61.07 8.13
N ILE A 233 11.10 60.42 8.84
CA ILE A 233 11.81 61.09 9.95
C ILE A 233 13.30 61.00 9.66
N ASN A 234 13.84 62.15 9.24
CA ASN A 234 15.25 62.49 9.34
C ASN A 234 15.66 62.54 10.81
N ALA A 235 16.75 61.85 11.16
CA ALA A 235 17.64 62.31 12.20
C ALA A 235 19.07 62.06 11.73
N SER A 236 19.72 63.18 11.44
CA SER A 236 21.04 63.36 10.85
C SER A 236 22.17 63.06 11.85
N PHE A 237 23.39 63.21 11.32
CA PHE A 237 24.72 63.26 11.96
C PHE A 237 25.41 61.90 12.15
N SER A 238 26.63 61.67 11.68
CA SER A 238 27.66 62.61 11.22
C SER A 238 28.69 61.92 10.35
N GLN A 239 29.20 62.73 9.42
CA GLN A 239 30.40 62.55 8.61
C GLN A 239 31.58 61.97 9.41
N ILE A 240 32.33 61.03 8.81
CA ILE A 240 33.80 61.10 8.72
C ILE A 240 34.23 60.40 7.41
N SER A 241 35.20 61.06 6.82
CA SER A 241 35.89 61.01 5.54
C SER A 241 36.57 59.71 5.11
N MET A 242 36.67 59.56 3.78
CA MET A 242 37.84 59.20 2.95
C MET A 242 38.97 58.36 3.60
N ALA A 243 39.28 57.20 3.02
CA ALA A 243 40.40 57.04 2.07
C ALA A 243 40.68 55.55 1.75
N SER A 244 40.91 55.32 0.47
CA SER A 244 41.54 54.15 -0.16
C SER A 244 42.95 53.85 0.38
N VAL A 245 43.35 52.58 0.35
CA VAL A 245 44.47 52.02 -0.45
C VAL A 245 44.84 50.61 0.04
N ASP A 246 45.09 49.79 -0.96
CA ASP A 246 45.63 48.43 -0.99
C ASP A 246 46.96 48.19 -0.23
N GLU A 247 47.30 46.90 -0.15
CA GLU A 247 48.64 46.32 0.01
C GLU A 247 49.23 46.12 1.44
N SER A 248 48.96 44.91 1.95
CA SER A 248 49.90 43.90 2.52
C SER A 248 51.43 44.09 2.30
N PRO A 249 52.36 43.33 2.98
CA PRO A 249 52.29 42.49 4.20
C PRO A 249 53.61 42.36 5.07
N LYS A 250 53.60 41.42 6.05
CA LYS A 250 54.73 40.62 6.66
C LYS A 250 55.62 41.36 7.70
N ARG A 251 56.16 40.76 8.77
CA ARG A 251 56.35 39.37 9.27
C ARG A 251 56.94 39.43 10.71
N ASN A 252 56.58 38.53 11.64
CA ASN A 252 57.39 37.44 12.25
C ASN A 252 57.13 37.51 13.79
N THR A 253 56.99 36.45 14.61
CA THR A 253 57.51 35.06 14.70
C THR A 253 56.68 34.39 15.83
N ASN A 254 56.19 33.13 15.79
CA ASN A 254 56.93 31.86 15.86
C ASN A 254 56.02 30.63 15.56
N GLU A 255 56.61 29.64 14.87
CA GLU A 255 56.48 28.15 14.97
C GLU A 255 55.11 27.47 14.68
N LYS A 256 54.83 26.87 13.48
CA LYS A 256 55.30 25.63 12.78
C LYS A 256 54.99 24.31 13.51
N CYS A 257 54.56 23.18 12.92
CA CYS A 257 54.29 22.68 11.54
C CYS A 257 53.49 21.33 11.70
N VAL A 258 52.42 20.92 10.97
CA VAL A 258 52.20 20.55 9.54
C VAL A 258 52.08 19.02 9.31
N GLN A 259 50.98 18.58 8.67
CA GLN A 259 50.85 17.79 7.40
C GLN A 259 49.43 17.18 7.27
N MET A 260 48.55 17.68 6.38
CA MET A 260 48.33 17.35 4.95
C MET A 260 47.41 16.12 4.68
N ASN A 261 46.19 16.34 4.16
CA ASN A 261 45.77 16.02 2.77
C ASN A 261 44.25 15.87 2.54
N SER A 262 43.76 16.68 1.58
CA SER A 262 42.87 16.33 0.45
C SER A 262 41.36 16.01 0.62
N LYS A 263 40.58 16.75 -0.20
CA LYS A 263 39.33 16.42 -0.91
C LYS A 263 37.98 16.51 -0.17
N SER A 264 37.24 17.55 -0.56
CA SER A 264 35.81 17.76 -0.35
C SER A 264 34.93 16.84 -1.22
N PRO A 265 33.72 16.49 -0.76
CA PRO A 265 32.62 16.15 -1.65
C PRO A 265 31.45 17.14 -1.56
N LYS A 266 30.93 17.45 -2.74
CA LYS A 266 29.71 18.22 -3.01
C LYS A 266 28.49 17.57 -2.33
N VAL A 267 27.76 18.36 -1.55
CA VAL A 267 26.43 18.02 -1.05
C VAL A 267 25.43 18.28 -2.19
N SER A 268 24.80 17.21 -2.69
CA SER A 268 23.66 17.29 -3.61
C SER A 268 22.39 17.07 -2.81
N HIS A 269 21.57 18.12 -2.72
CA HIS A 269 20.23 18.06 -2.17
C HIS A 269 19.35 17.18 -3.08
N THR A 270 18.75 16.13 -2.50
CA THR A 270 17.55 15.50 -3.07
C THR A 270 16.44 15.58 -2.04
N GLU A 271 15.57 16.58 -2.22
CA GLU A 271 14.34 16.74 -1.45
C GLU A 271 13.38 15.59 -1.79
N THR A 272 13.07 14.76 -0.81
CA THR A 272 12.01 13.75 -0.92
C THR A 272 10.73 14.34 -0.35
N THR A 273 9.81 14.72 -1.25
CA THR A 273 8.45 15.13 -0.88
C THR A 273 7.62 13.91 -0.48
N PRO A 274 6.78 13.99 0.56
CA PRO A 274 5.91 12.88 0.96
C PRO A 274 4.78 12.72 -0.06
N LYS A 275 4.76 11.58 -0.78
CA LYS A 275 3.69 11.25 -1.74
C LYS A 275 2.42 10.80 -0.98
N ARG A 276 1.28 11.42 -1.33
CA ARG A 276 -0.06 11.14 -0.77
C ARG A 276 -0.54 9.72 -1.11
N PRO A 277 -1.32 9.06 -0.22
CA PRO A 277 -1.72 7.65 -0.37
C PRO A 277 -2.60 7.37 -1.60
N HIS A 278 -3.46 8.30 -2.04
CA HIS A 278 -4.27 8.10 -3.26
C HIS A 278 -3.42 8.06 -4.55
N LYS A 279 -2.17 8.54 -4.54
CA LYS A 279 -1.23 8.39 -5.66
C LYS A 279 -0.51 7.05 -5.70
N GLN A 280 -0.68 6.20 -4.68
CA GLN A 280 -0.14 4.84 -4.69
C GLN A 280 -1.05 3.84 -5.41
N ILE A 281 -2.25 4.27 -5.81
CA ILE A 281 -3.19 3.48 -6.58
C ILE A 281 -3.36 4.17 -7.93
N ARG A 282 -2.74 3.60 -8.97
CA ARG A 282 -3.01 3.95 -10.36
C ARG A 282 -3.37 2.64 -11.05
N THR A 283 -4.60 2.53 -11.52
CA THR A 283 -5.08 1.44 -12.37
C THR A 283 -4.77 1.77 -13.82
N ASP A 284 -3.49 1.88 -14.14
CA ASP A 284 -3.05 1.82 -15.53
C ASP A 284 -2.01 0.70 -15.63
N SER A 285 -2.39 -0.38 -16.29
CA SER A 285 -1.63 -1.62 -16.42
C SER A 285 -0.50 -1.52 -17.45
N LYS A 286 -0.35 -0.38 -18.14
CA LYS A 286 0.67 -0.18 -19.19
C LYS A 286 1.98 0.45 -18.71
N ASP A 287 1.99 1.15 -17.58
CA ASP A 287 3.16 1.94 -17.14
C ASP A 287 3.98 1.32 -15.99
N ARG A 288 3.66 0.10 -15.56
CA ARG A 288 4.50 -0.61 -14.59
C ARG A 288 4.98 -1.93 -15.16
N LYS A 289 6.05 -1.87 -15.94
CA LYS A 289 6.86 -3.06 -16.18
C LYS A 289 7.47 -3.49 -14.85
N ILE A 290 7.46 -4.80 -14.59
CA ILE A 290 8.03 -5.45 -13.40
C ILE A 290 9.47 -4.96 -13.13
N ASP A 291 10.16 -4.49 -14.17
CA ASP A 291 11.52 -3.95 -14.16
C ASP A 291 11.72 -2.69 -13.32
N GLU A 292 10.71 -1.82 -13.18
CA GLU A 292 10.83 -0.60 -12.35
C GLU A 292 10.89 -0.93 -10.84
N TYR A 293 10.32 -2.06 -10.43
CA TYR A 293 10.45 -2.60 -9.07
C TYR A 293 11.79 -3.33 -8.85
N LEU A 294 12.40 -3.87 -9.92
CA LEU A 294 13.66 -4.63 -9.86
C LEU A 294 14.88 -3.71 -9.63
N LEU A 295 14.88 -2.49 -10.17
CA LEU A 295 16.02 -1.55 -10.09
C LEU A 295 16.29 -1.02 -8.66
N ASN A 296 15.26 -0.92 -7.80
CA ASN A 296 15.42 -0.47 -6.42
C ASN A 296 15.96 -1.56 -5.46
N ALA A 297 15.91 -2.83 -5.86
CA ALA A 297 16.39 -3.96 -5.04
C ALA A 297 17.92 -4.10 -5.02
N LYS A 298 18.63 -3.60 -6.05
CA LYS A 298 20.10 -3.70 -6.19
C LYS A 298 20.88 -2.84 -5.18
N LYS A 299 20.24 -1.90 -4.47
CA LYS A 299 20.93 -0.94 -3.58
C LYS A 299 21.17 -1.42 -2.14
N MET A 300 20.77 -2.64 -1.74
CA MET A 300 21.04 -3.15 -0.39
C MET A 300 21.45 -4.63 -0.41
N ASN A 301 22.74 -4.87 -0.58
CA ASN A 301 23.38 -6.16 -0.34
C ASN A 301 24.08 -6.11 1.02
N LYS A 302 23.62 -6.95 1.96
CA LYS A 302 24.41 -7.36 3.12
C LYS A 302 24.37 -8.89 3.19
N SER A 303 25.57 -9.47 3.39
CA SER A 303 25.99 -10.88 3.48
C SER A 303 24.90 -11.97 3.33
N ARG A 304 24.69 -12.44 2.09
CA ARG A 304 24.08 -13.75 1.82
C ARG A 304 25.14 -14.82 2.09
N ARG A 305 24.79 -15.96 2.70
CA ARG A 305 25.71 -17.09 2.82
C ARG A 305 25.83 -17.76 1.44
N ASP A 306 27.03 -17.75 0.87
CA ASP A 306 27.34 -18.47 -0.37
C ASP A 306 27.52 -19.96 -0.06
N LEU A 307 26.44 -20.73 -0.21
CA LEU A 307 26.47 -22.19 -0.07
C LEU A 307 26.78 -22.83 -1.43
N LYS A 308 28.04 -23.22 -1.63
CA LYS A 308 28.49 -23.93 -2.84
C LYS A 308 28.32 -25.44 -2.67
N LEU A 309 27.07 -25.90 -2.71
CA LEU A 309 26.74 -27.33 -2.68
C LEU A 309 26.45 -27.84 -4.09
N ASN A 310 27.17 -28.88 -4.52
CA ASN A 310 26.97 -29.51 -5.84
C ASN A 310 25.57 -30.12 -5.99
N SER A 311 25.01 -30.64 -4.90
CA SER A 311 23.65 -31.20 -4.85
C SER A 311 22.61 -30.16 -5.25
N VAL A 312 22.63 -28.97 -4.64
CA VAL A 312 21.69 -27.88 -4.92
C VAL A 312 21.91 -27.28 -6.31
N SER A 313 23.18 -27.11 -6.72
CA SER A 313 23.50 -26.66 -8.09
C SER A 313 22.95 -27.63 -9.15
N SER A 314 23.06 -28.93 -8.92
CA SER A 314 22.52 -29.94 -9.84
C SER A 314 20.99 -29.96 -9.88
N LEU A 315 20.32 -29.64 -8.77
CA LEU A 315 18.84 -29.49 -8.73
C LEU A 315 18.39 -28.24 -9.47
N ARG A 316 19.11 -27.11 -9.31
CA ARG A 316 18.84 -25.88 -10.07
C ARG A 316 19.04 -26.10 -11.57
N GLN A 317 20.07 -26.85 -11.96
CA GLN A 317 20.31 -27.21 -13.34
C GLN A 317 19.17 -28.05 -13.92
N LYS A 318 18.72 -29.10 -13.21
CA LYS A 318 17.56 -29.91 -13.64
C LYS A 318 16.32 -29.05 -13.91
N VAL A 319 15.99 -28.12 -13.01
CA VAL A 319 14.86 -27.22 -13.18
C VAL A 319 15.03 -26.31 -14.40
N SER A 320 16.25 -25.85 -14.68
CA SER A 320 16.54 -25.05 -15.88
C SER A 320 16.42 -25.86 -17.17
N GLU A 321 16.78 -27.15 -17.16
CA GLU A 321 16.68 -28.05 -18.31
C GLU A 321 15.22 -28.43 -18.62
N GLU A 322 14.37 -28.55 -17.60
CA GLU A 322 12.94 -28.83 -17.73
C GLU A 322 12.08 -27.58 -18.01
N SER A 323 12.70 -26.39 -18.05
CA SER A 323 11.97 -25.13 -18.21
C SER A 323 11.53 -24.88 -19.67
N ASP A 324 10.27 -24.49 -19.84
CA ASP A 324 9.70 -24.09 -21.13
C ASP A 324 9.72 -22.55 -21.25
N SER A 325 10.48 -22.06 -22.23
CA SER A 325 10.65 -20.62 -22.49
C SER A 325 9.34 -19.94 -22.90
N ARG A 326 8.44 -20.65 -23.59
CA ARG A 326 7.16 -20.10 -24.04
C ARG A 326 6.21 -19.91 -22.87
N LEU A 327 6.07 -20.92 -22.00
CA LEU A 327 5.22 -20.81 -20.81
C LEU A 327 5.75 -19.74 -19.85
N GLN A 328 7.07 -19.62 -19.72
CA GLN A 328 7.70 -18.57 -18.94
C GLN A 328 7.36 -17.17 -19.47
N GLU A 329 7.47 -16.96 -20.78
CA GLU A 329 7.13 -15.68 -21.40
C GLU A 329 5.63 -15.37 -21.23
N MET A 330 4.77 -16.36 -21.42
CA MET A 330 3.32 -16.24 -21.22
C MET A 330 2.99 -15.81 -19.79
N ILE A 331 3.56 -16.45 -18.77
CA ILE A 331 3.31 -16.09 -17.37
C ILE A 331 3.89 -14.69 -17.05
N CYS A 332 5.11 -14.39 -17.49
CA CYS A 332 5.77 -13.10 -17.21
C CYS A 332 5.02 -11.90 -17.78
N ASN A 333 4.47 -12.06 -18.99
CA ASN A 333 3.79 -10.98 -19.72
C ASN A 333 2.27 -11.05 -19.57
N SER A 334 1.74 -12.04 -18.86
CA SER A 334 0.31 -12.12 -18.59
C SER A 334 -0.16 -11.08 -17.57
N SER A 335 -1.38 -10.60 -17.78
CA SER A 335 -2.09 -9.75 -16.83
C SER A 335 -3.06 -10.60 -16.02
N TYR A 336 -3.03 -10.47 -14.70
CA TYR A 336 -4.02 -11.12 -13.85
C TYR A 336 -5.41 -10.51 -14.08
N VAL A 337 -6.39 -11.36 -14.40
CA VAL A 337 -7.78 -10.94 -14.63
C VAL A 337 -8.62 -11.16 -13.37
N GLY A 338 -8.56 -12.36 -12.78
CA GLY A 338 -9.39 -12.73 -11.64
C GLY A 338 -9.32 -14.22 -11.31
N CYS A 339 -9.84 -14.61 -10.15
CA CYS A 339 -10.03 -16.03 -9.81
C CYS A 339 -11.34 -16.55 -10.41
N ALA A 340 -11.29 -17.66 -11.14
CA ALA A 340 -12.48 -18.37 -11.60
C ALA A 340 -13.06 -19.26 -10.50
N ASP A 341 -12.18 -19.94 -9.76
CA ASP A 341 -12.47 -20.67 -8.54
C ASP A 341 -11.24 -20.57 -7.61
N GLU A 342 -11.22 -21.29 -6.51
CA GLU A 342 -10.12 -21.27 -5.55
C GLU A 342 -8.86 -22.00 -6.02
N THR A 343 -9.03 -22.96 -6.94
CA THR A 343 -7.92 -23.68 -7.57
C THR A 343 -7.54 -23.08 -8.91
N PHE A 344 -8.44 -22.36 -9.58
CA PHE A 344 -8.23 -21.88 -10.94
C PHE A 344 -8.26 -20.35 -11.05
N VAL A 345 -7.22 -19.80 -11.66
CA VAL A 345 -7.03 -18.37 -11.86
C VAL A 345 -6.97 -18.05 -13.35
N LEU A 346 -7.55 -16.91 -13.73
CA LEU A 346 -7.56 -16.41 -15.09
C LEU A 346 -6.46 -15.36 -15.29
N PHE A 347 -5.65 -15.61 -16.30
CA PHE A 347 -4.62 -14.70 -16.79
C PHE A 347 -4.92 -14.32 -18.24
N GLN A 348 -4.76 -13.06 -18.60
CA GLN A 348 -4.84 -12.59 -19.97
C GLN A 348 -3.43 -12.46 -20.52
N PHE A 349 -3.13 -13.15 -21.61
CA PHE A 349 -1.89 -12.99 -22.35
C PHE A 349 -2.24 -12.58 -23.79
N GLU A 350 -1.88 -11.34 -24.16
CA GLU A 350 -2.28 -10.73 -25.43
C GLU A 350 -3.80 -10.79 -25.66
N THR A 351 -4.22 -11.61 -26.64
CA THR A 351 -5.62 -11.84 -27.03
C THR A 351 -6.22 -13.11 -26.40
N GLN A 352 -5.41 -13.91 -25.71
CA GLN A 352 -5.81 -15.19 -25.14
C GLN A 352 -6.13 -15.07 -23.65
N LEU A 353 -7.17 -15.78 -23.22
CA LEU A 353 -7.52 -15.97 -21.82
C LEU A 353 -7.07 -17.36 -21.38
N LEU A 354 -6.19 -17.42 -20.38
CA LEU A 354 -5.60 -18.63 -19.84
C LEU A 354 -6.27 -18.98 -18.52
N LEU A 355 -6.73 -20.23 -18.40
CA LEU A 355 -7.18 -20.81 -17.14
C LEU A 355 -6.04 -21.63 -16.53
N VAL A 356 -5.51 -21.17 -15.40
CA VAL A 356 -4.32 -21.74 -14.77
C VAL A 356 -4.68 -22.36 -13.43
N ASN A 357 -4.22 -23.59 -13.18
CA ASN A 357 -4.34 -24.20 -11.86
C ASN A 357 -3.32 -23.57 -10.91
N ALA A 358 -3.80 -22.68 -10.04
CA ALA A 358 -3.00 -21.93 -9.10
C ALA A 358 -2.31 -22.84 -8.06
N TYR A 359 -2.93 -23.94 -7.65
CA TYR A 359 -2.32 -24.86 -6.69
C TYR A 359 -1.06 -25.51 -7.25
N ASN A 360 -1.14 -26.09 -8.45
CA ASN A 360 0.01 -26.72 -9.10
C ASN A 360 1.10 -25.70 -9.45
N LEU A 361 0.70 -24.52 -9.94
CA LEU A 361 1.65 -23.45 -10.23
C LEU A 361 2.40 -22.99 -8.96
N ASN A 362 1.68 -22.85 -7.84
CA ASN A 362 2.28 -22.44 -6.58
C ASN A 362 3.25 -23.49 -6.02
N ILE A 363 3.00 -24.79 -6.19
CA ILE A 363 3.94 -25.85 -5.79
C ILE A 363 5.28 -25.63 -6.51
N GLU A 364 5.25 -25.49 -7.83
CA GLU A 364 6.48 -25.28 -8.60
C GLU A 364 7.16 -23.96 -8.24
N LEU A 365 6.39 -22.88 -8.07
CA LEU A 365 6.91 -21.59 -7.65
C LEU A 365 7.65 -21.69 -6.30
N PHE A 366 7.01 -22.26 -5.27
CA PHE A 366 7.62 -22.37 -3.95
C PHE A 366 8.82 -23.31 -3.94
N TYR A 367 8.81 -24.37 -4.75
CA TYR A 367 9.95 -25.27 -4.90
C TYR A 367 11.16 -24.55 -5.53
N GLN A 368 10.92 -23.76 -6.57
CA GLN A 368 11.97 -22.96 -7.22
C GLN A 368 12.52 -21.87 -6.29
N LEU A 369 11.64 -21.17 -5.57
CA LEU A 369 12.05 -20.20 -4.54
C LEU A 369 12.88 -20.86 -3.43
N PHE A 370 12.48 -22.06 -3.00
CA PHE A 370 13.24 -22.85 -2.04
C PHE A 370 14.66 -23.16 -2.54
N LEU A 371 14.81 -23.59 -3.80
CA LEU A 371 16.13 -23.87 -4.36
C LEU A 371 16.98 -22.62 -4.47
N VAL A 372 16.38 -21.46 -4.77
CA VAL A 372 17.12 -20.21 -4.91
C VAL A 372 17.56 -19.69 -3.55
N ASP A 373 16.66 -19.61 -2.57
CA ASP A 373 16.91 -19.08 -1.22
C ASP A 373 17.43 -20.09 -0.22
N PHE A 374 17.85 -21.27 -0.69
CA PHE A 374 18.47 -22.33 0.10
C PHE A 374 19.53 -21.78 1.08
N GLY A 375 19.34 -22.08 2.38
CA GLY A 375 20.21 -21.64 3.47
C GLY A 375 20.13 -20.17 3.85
N ASN A 376 19.23 -19.40 3.24
CA ASN A 376 19.07 -17.96 3.48
C ASN A 376 17.60 -17.57 3.71
N PHE A 377 16.80 -18.49 4.22
CA PHE A 377 15.40 -18.22 4.57
C PHE A 377 15.29 -17.27 5.77
N ALA A 378 14.25 -16.44 5.77
CA ALA A 378 13.84 -15.75 6.99
C ALA A 378 12.98 -16.70 7.84
N LYS A 379 12.77 -16.37 9.12
CA LYS A 379 12.05 -17.23 10.06
C LYS A 379 10.78 -16.57 10.60
N ILE A 380 9.67 -17.31 10.56
CA ILE A 380 8.43 -17.02 11.28
C ILE A 380 8.60 -17.61 12.67
N ARG A 381 8.62 -16.78 13.71
CA ARG A 381 8.74 -17.25 15.10
C ARG A 381 7.36 -17.32 15.75
N PHE A 382 7.03 -18.47 16.34
CA PHE A 382 5.81 -18.61 17.11
C PHE A 382 5.92 -17.88 18.46
N ARG A 383 4.86 -17.18 18.87
CA ARG A 383 4.80 -16.50 20.18
C ARG A 383 4.85 -17.49 21.34
N LYS A 384 4.22 -18.65 21.17
CA LYS A 384 4.35 -19.80 22.06
C LYS A 384 4.83 -20.99 21.24
N PRO A 385 5.92 -21.67 21.65
CA PRO A 385 6.38 -22.88 20.98
C PRO A 385 5.27 -23.95 20.95
N LEU A 386 5.20 -24.71 19.86
CA LEU A 386 4.14 -25.70 19.63
C LEU A 386 4.67 -27.11 19.84
N LEU A 387 4.08 -27.89 20.74
CA LEU A 387 4.49 -29.28 20.97
C LEU A 387 4.19 -30.14 19.73
N ILE A 388 5.18 -30.85 19.19
CA ILE A 388 5.02 -31.64 17.95
C ILE A 388 3.98 -32.75 18.14
N SER A 389 4.02 -33.46 19.28
CA SER A 389 3.04 -34.51 19.57
C SER A 389 1.60 -34.00 19.58
N ASP A 390 1.32 -32.82 20.14
CA ASP A 390 -0.03 -32.26 20.18
C ASP A 390 -0.55 -31.85 18.80
N LEU A 391 0.35 -31.51 17.87
CA LEU A 391 -0.01 -31.22 16.48
C LEU A 391 -0.30 -32.50 15.69
N VAL A 392 0.53 -33.54 15.85
CA VAL A 392 0.51 -34.73 14.98
C VAL A 392 -0.42 -35.84 15.48
N LYS A 393 -0.64 -35.98 16.80
CA LYS A 393 -1.60 -36.95 17.38
C LYS A 393 -2.98 -36.93 16.69
N PRO A 394 -3.68 -35.78 16.58
CA PRO A 394 -4.99 -35.75 15.93
C PRO A 394 -4.92 -36.15 14.45
N TYR A 395 -3.75 -35.96 13.80
CA TYR A 395 -3.53 -36.34 12.40
C TYR A 395 -3.41 -37.84 12.18
N ILE A 396 -2.65 -38.51 13.05
CA ILE A 396 -2.49 -39.95 12.98
C ILE A 396 -3.79 -40.67 13.36
N GLU A 397 -4.50 -40.21 14.38
CA GLU A 397 -5.78 -40.81 14.80
C GLU A 397 -6.84 -40.78 13.69
N GLU A 398 -6.83 -39.74 12.85
CA GLU A 398 -7.76 -39.63 11.72
C GLU A 398 -7.33 -40.49 10.53
N LEU A 399 -6.03 -40.50 10.22
CA LEU A 399 -5.50 -41.43 9.21
C LEU A 399 -5.85 -42.88 9.56
N ASN A 400 -5.68 -43.26 10.83
CA ASN A 400 -5.98 -44.61 11.31
C ASN A 400 -7.48 -44.93 11.27
N LYS A 401 -8.36 -43.93 11.32
CA LYS A 401 -9.82 -44.12 11.14
C LYS A 401 -10.23 -44.24 9.68
N SER A 402 -9.46 -43.66 8.76
CA SER A 402 -9.74 -43.70 7.31
C SER A 402 -9.23 -44.98 6.62
N ILE A 403 -8.40 -45.77 7.30
CA ILE A 403 -7.89 -47.05 6.81
C ILE A 403 -8.89 -48.15 7.23
N ASP A 404 -9.91 -48.36 6.41
CA ASP A 404 -10.78 -49.54 6.49
C ASP A 404 -10.01 -50.83 6.07
N SER A 405 -10.49 -51.95 6.57
CA SER A 405 -9.84 -53.25 6.86
C SER A 405 -9.19 -54.07 5.73
N ASP A 406 -9.04 -53.59 4.49
CA ASP A 406 -8.77 -54.48 3.34
C ASP A 406 -7.44 -54.29 2.58
N THR A 407 -6.51 -53.43 3.03
CA THR A 407 -5.18 -53.36 2.39
C THR A 407 -4.05 -53.20 3.41
N GLN A 408 -3.48 -54.33 3.81
CA GLN A 408 -2.20 -54.40 4.52
C GLN A 408 -1.07 -53.93 3.58
N SER A 409 -0.64 -52.65 3.68
CA SER A 409 0.75 -52.22 3.44
C SER A 409 0.90 -50.68 3.41
N SER A 410 0.57 -49.99 4.49
CA SER A 410 1.11 -48.66 4.72
C SER A 410 1.30 -48.49 6.21
N GLN A 411 2.49 -48.82 6.71
CA GLN A 411 2.91 -48.49 8.06
C GLN A 411 2.70 -46.98 8.27
N THR A 412 1.71 -46.63 9.09
CA THR A 412 1.56 -45.29 9.62
C THR A 412 2.64 -45.08 10.68
N LEU A 413 3.39 -43.98 10.57
CA LEU A 413 4.41 -43.66 11.56
C LEU A 413 3.75 -43.28 12.89
N ASP A 414 4.30 -43.79 13.98
CA ASP A 414 3.88 -43.39 15.32
C ASP A 414 4.40 -42.00 15.67
N VAL A 415 3.71 -41.31 16.60
CA VAL A 415 4.10 -39.97 17.09
C VAL A 415 5.53 -39.95 17.61
N THR A 416 5.94 -41.00 18.33
CA THR A 416 7.29 -41.15 18.89
C THR A 416 8.36 -41.32 17.81
N GLN A 417 8.04 -42.00 16.71
CA GLN A 417 8.95 -42.17 15.57
C GLN A 417 9.17 -40.84 14.85
N ILE A 418 8.09 -40.08 14.64
CA ILE A 418 8.14 -38.75 14.01
C ILE A 418 8.99 -37.80 14.86
N GLU A 419 8.75 -37.75 16.17
CA GLU A 419 9.57 -36.93 17.07
C GLU A 419 11.04 -37.34 17.03
N THR A 420 11.34 -38.65 17.02
CA THR A 420 12.72 -39.15 16.97
C THR A 420 13.44 -38.74 15.68
N ILE A 421 12.77 -38.89 14.52
CA ILE A 421 13.33 -38.54 13.20
C ILE A 421 13.59 -37.04 13.13
N LEU A 422 12.61 -36.21 13.52
CA LEU A 422 12.73 -34.75 13.46
C LEU A 422 13.78 -34.22 14.45
N MET A 423 13.87 -34.78 15.65
CA MET A 423 14.91 -34.44 16.62
C MET A 423 16.30 -34.83 16.14
N GLY A 424 16.45 -35.99 15.48
CA GLY A 424 17.73 -36.42 14.92
C GLY A 424 18.23 -35.55 13.76
N LYS A 425 17.39 -34.70 13.19
CA LYS A 425 17.71 -33.82 12.04
C LYS A 425 17.49 -32.33 12.34
N SER A 426 17.23 -31.95 13.59
CA SER A 426 16.89 -30.59 13.98
C SER A 426 17.98 -29.56 13.68
N GLU A 427 19.26 -29.91 13.87
CA GLU A 427 20.40 -29.03 13.57
C GLU A 427 20.45 -28.68 12.07
N MET A 428 20.30 -29.69 11.20
CA MET A 428 20.25 -29.49 9.75
C MET A 428 19.05 -28.64 9.34
N LEU A 429 17.88 -28.88 9.95
CA LEU A 429 16.65 -28.15 9.66
C LEU A 429 16.74 -26.66 10.05
N SER A 430 17.38 -26.37 11.17
CA SER A 430 17.68 -25.00 11.62
C SER A 430 18.66 -24.32 10.65
N ASP A 431 19.79 -24.97 10.35
CA ASP A 431 20.89 -24.34 9.61
C ASP A 431 20.55 -24.01 8.15
N TYR A 432 19.88 -24.93 7.45
CA TYR A 432 19.57 -24.79 6.02
C TYR A 432 18.18 -24.25 5.75
N PHE A 433 17.21 -24.57 6.61
CA PHE A 433 15.79 -24.28 6.33
C PHE A 433 15.15 -23.32 7.33
N SER A 434 15.89 -22.82 8.34
CA SER A 434 15.33 -21.92 9.36
C SER A 434 14.06 -22.48 10.01
N LEU A 435 14.06 -23.80 10.21
CA LEU A 435 13.01 -24.54 10.89
C LEU A 435 13.58 -25.01 12.23
N ASP A 436 13.28 -24.26 13.28
CA ASP A 436 13.85 -24.48 14.62
C ASP A 436 12.95 -25.40 15.45
N ILE A 437 13.53 -26.50 15.94
CA ILE A 437 12.90 -27.43 16.88
C ILE A 437 13.70 -27.42 18.19
N SER A 438 13.02 -27.15 19.31
CA SER A 438 13.59 -27.14 20.66
C SER A 438 13.96 -28.55 21.13
N ALA A 439 14.89 -28.65 22.10
CA ALA A 439 15.19 -29.88 22.83
C ALA A 439 13.94 -30.53 23.46
N ASP A 440 12.97 -29.70 23.85
CA ASP A 440 11.68 -30.12 24.43
C ASP A 440 10.65 -30.61 23.39
N ARG A 441 11.07 -30.92 22.15
CA ARG A 441 10.20 -31.37 21.04
C ARG A 441 9.13 -30.35 20.66
N GLN A 442 9.48 -29.08 20.77
CA GLN A 442 8.61 -27.95 20.44
C GLN A 442 9.08 -27.26 19.17
N LEU A 443 8.16 -27.00 18.24
CA LEU A 443 8.40 -26.20 17.06
C LEU A 443 8.42 -24.70 17.43
N ILE A 444 9.55 -24.04 17.17
CA ILE A 444 9.79 -22.63 17.52
C ILE A 444 9.60 -21.73 16.29
N SER A 445 10.03 -22.20 15.11
CA SER A 445 10.00 -21.39 13.89
C SER A 445 9.76 -22.18 12.61
N LEU A 446 9.34 -21.47 11.55
CA LEU A 446 9.20 -21.98 10.19
C LEU A 446 9.84 -21.02 9.16
N PRO A 447 10.27 -21.52 7.99
CA PRO A 447 10.85 -20.69 6.93
C PRO A 447 9.85 -19.70 6.32
N ILE A 448 10.30 -18.51 5.94
CA ILE A 448 9.57 -17.62 5.03
C ILE A 448 10.13 -17.86 3.63
N ILE A 449 9.37 -18.56 2.77
CA ILE A 449 9.76 -18.82 1.38
C ILE A 449 9.44 -17.60 0.49
N LEU A 450 8.28 -16.97 0.72
CA LEU A 450 7.87 -15.76 0.03
C LEU A 450 7.55 -14.68 1.05
N GLU A 451 8.18 -13.52 0.91
CA GLU A 451 8.02 -12.42 1.85
C GLU A 451 6.58 -11.90 1.87
N GLY A 452 6.03 -11.73 3.08
CA GLY A 452 4.65 -11.29 3.27
C GLY A 452 3.60 -12.38 3.03
N PHE A 453 4.01 -13.60 2.66
CA PHE A 453 3.14 -14.76 2.55
C PHE A 453 3.20 -15.61 3.83
N ILE A 454 2.04 -15.93 4.36
CA ILE A 454 1.89 -16.79 5.54
C ILE A 454 1.13 -18.03 5.10
N PRO A 455 1.69 -19.24 5.31
CA PRO A 455 1.04 -20.48 4.91
C PRO A 455 -0.20 -20.75 5.77
N ASN A 456 -1.07 -21.62 5.28
CA ASN A 456 -2.23 -22.06 6.05
C ASN A 456 -1.82 -23.07 7.12
N PHE A 457 -1.71 -22.61 8.37
CA PHE A 457 -1.31 -23.42 9.54
C PHE A 457 -2.27 -24.57 9.86
N ALA A 458 -3.49 -24.61 9.32
CA ALA A 458 -4.38 -25.75 9.46
C ALA A 458 -3.74 -27.04 8.90
N PHE A 459 -2.84 -26.91 7.92
CA PHE A 459 -2.14 -28.04 7.31
C PHE A 459 -0.77 -28.32 7.95
N LEU A 460 -0.42 -27.63 9.05
CA LEU A 460 0.85 -27.83 9.74
C LEU A 460 1.05 -29.27 10.23
N PRO A 461 0.05 -29.96 10.81
CA PRO A 461 0.21 -31.37 11.19
C PRO A 461 0.51 -32.29 9.99
N GLN A 462 -0.16 -32.06 8.86
CA GLN A 462 0.07 -32.83 7.63
C GLN A 462 1.49 -32.59 7.12
N PHE A 463 1.96 -31.35 7.18
CA PHE A 463 3.33 -31.01 6.82
C PHE A 463 4.35 -31.75 7.69
N LEU A 464 4.18 -31.76 9.01
CA LEU A 464 5.09 -32.46 9.93
C LEU A 464 5.10 -33.97 9.69
N TYR A 465 3.93 -34.57 9.42
CA TYR A 465 3.83 -35.98 9.06
C TYR A 465 4.54 -36.30 7.73
N SER A 466 4.28 -35.52 6.68
CA SER A 466 4.96 -35.67 5.39
C SER A 466 6.46 -35.40 5.46
N LEU A 467 6.90 -34.48 6.32
CA LEU A 467 8.32 -34.22 6.54
C LEU A 467 9.03 -35.45 7.14
N ALA A 468 8.35 -36.20 8.01
CA ALA A 468 8.91 -37.42 8.58
C ALA A 468 8.81 -38.65 7.65
N LYS A 469 7.71 -38.79 6.90
CA LYS A 469 7.43 -39.97 6.06
C LYS A 469 7.96 -39.88 4.63
N ASP A 470 7.76 -38.74 3.97
CA ASP A 470 7.94 -38.61 2.52
C ASP A 470 9.35 -38.12 2.14
N VAL A 471 10.18 -37.78 3.13
CA VAL A 471 11.56 -37.29 2.92
C VAL A 471 12.55 -38.43 2.93
N ASN A 472 13.38 -38.52 1.90
CA ASN A 472 14.49 -39.46 1.85
C ASN A 472 15.71 -38.87 2.58
N TRP A 473 15.96 -39.32 3.81
CA TRP A 473 17.05 -38.81 4.66
C TRP A 473 18.43 -39.43 4.39
N ASP A 474 18.50 -40.46 3.53
CA ASP A 474 19.74 -41.24 3.32
C ASP A 474 20.70 -40.58 2.33
N LYS A 475 20.15 -39.92 1.30
CA LYS A 475 20.92 -39.30 0.22
C LYS A 475 20.73 -37.79 0.21
N GLU A 476 21.83 -37.04 0.27
CA GLU A 476 21.82 -35.57 0.34
C GLU A 476 20.95 -34.90 -0.74
N LYS A 477 21.14 -35.27 -2.01
CA LYS A 477 20.41 -34.66 -3.13
C LYS A 477 18.91 -34.97 -3.07
N GLU A 478 18.54 -36.22 -2.80
CA GLU A 478 17.15 -36.66 -2.72
C GLU A 478 16.46 -36.09 -1.46
N CYS A 479 17.22 -35.90 -0.38
CA CYS A 479 16.78 -35.23 0.85
C CYS A 479 16.38 -33.78 0.57
N PHE A 480 17.26 -32.98 -0.03
CA PHE A 480 16.95 -31.57 -0.32
C PHE A 480 15.80 -31.42 -1.32
N GLU A 481 15.73 -32.29 -2.32
CA GLU A 481 14.63 -32.33 -3.28
C GLU A 481 13.29 -32.67 -2.60
N SER A 482 13.24 -33.70 -1.76
CA SER A 482 12.02 -34.13 -1.08
C SER A 482 11.56 -33.11 -0.02
N ILE A 483 12.47 -32.54 0.77
CA ILE A 483 12.15 -31.44 1.71
C ILE A 483 11.58 -30.24 0.95
N GLY A 484 12.20 -29.83 -0.15
CA GLY A 484 11.72 -28.73 -0.98
C GLY A 484 10.31 -28.98 -1.50
N LYS A 485 10.01 -30.20 -1.97
CA LYS A 485 8.67 -30.58 -2.43
C LYS A 485 7.64 -30.59 -1.32
N VAL A 486 7.99 -31.08 -0.12
CA VAL A 486 7.08 -31.10 1.05
C VAL A 486 6.78 -29.68 1.52
N LEU A 487 7.79 -28.80 1.60
CA LEU A 487 7.61 -27.38 1.90
C LEU A 487 6.75 -26.71 0.84
N ALA A 488 7.06 -26.90 -0.44
CA ALA A 488 6.29 -26.31 -1.53
C ALA A 488 4.79 -26.69 -1.46
N LYS A 489 4.48 -27.98 -1.20
CA LYS A 489 3.10 -28.44 -1.01
C LYS A 489 2.41 -27.78 0.19
N PHE A 490 3.12 -27.56 1.29
CA PHE A 490 2.56 -26.88 2.46
C PHE A 490 2.23 -25.40 2.17
N TYR A 491 3.15 -24.68 1.51
CA TYR A 491 2.98 -23.26 1.18
C TYR A 491 2.00 -23.02 0.03
N ALA A 492 1.83 -23.97 -0.90
CA ALA A 492 0.92 -23.84 -2.04
C ALA A 492 -0.57 -23.94 -1.69
N LYS A 493 -0.92 -24.46 -0.50
CA LYS A 493 -2.33 -24.66 -0.12
C LYS A 493 -3.06 -23.33 0.07
N PRO A 494 -4.27 -23.16 -0.50
CA PRO A 494 -4.97 -21.89 -0.49
C PRO A 494 -5.33 -21.46 0.95
N PRO A 495 -5.26 -20.15 1.25
CA PRO A 495 -5.59 -19.63 2.57
C PRO A 495 -7.10 -19.68 2.89
N ASN A 496 -7.99 -19.81 1.88
CA ASN A 496 -9.43 -19.56 2.05
C ASN A 496 -10.41 -20.74 1.93
N LYS A 497 -10.04 -21.94 1.46
CA LYS A 497 -10.90 -23.14 1.63
C LYS A 497 -10.41 -24.03 2.76
N PHE A 498 -11.15 -23.93 3.86
CA PHE A 498 -11.70 -25.10 4.53
C PHE A 498 -12.39 -25.97 3.46
N ASN A 499 -11.67 -26.94 2.91
CA ASN A 499 -12.27 -27.89 1.98
C ASN A 499 -13.41 -28.60 2.71
N SER A 500 -14.63 -28.45 2.19
CA SER A 500 -15.85 -29.09 2.71
C SER A 500 -15.89 -30.60 2.47
N ASN A 501 -14.81 -31.20 1.98
CA ASN A 501 -14.70 -32.64 1.72
C ASN A 501 -13.60 -33.37 2.51
N LEU A 502 -13.11 -32.80 3.60
CA LEU A 502 -12.51 -33.54 4.73
C LEU A 502 -12.42 -32.59 5.92
N ASP A 503 -13.10 -32.93 7.01
CA ASP A 503 -12.77 -32.79 8.46
C ASP A 503 -11.87 -31.66 9.04
N HIS A 504 -11.35 -30.69 8.27
CA HIS A 504 -10.35 -29.72 8.73
C HIS A 504 -10.92 -28.62 9.64
N GLN A 505 -12.23 -28.34 9.61
CA GLN A 505 -12.90 -27.51 10.64
C GLN A 505 -12.90 -28.18 12.03
N LYS A 506 -12.85 -29.52 12.10
CA LYS A 506 -12.74 -30.21 13.39
C LYS A 506 -11.34 -30.00 13.99
N TRP A 507 -10.31 -29.78 13.19
CA TRP A 507 -8.91 -29.71 13.64
C TRP A 507 -8.50 -28.37 14.19
N ALA A 508 -8.87 -27.29 13.49
CA ALA A 508 -8.73 -25.93 14.02
C ALA A 508 -9.49 -25.76 15.35
N LYS A 509 -10.59 -26.50 15.56
CA LYS A 509 -11.34 -26.55 16.83
C LYS A 509 -10.75 -27.50 17.87
N ARG A 510 -9.96 -28.52 17.48
CA ARG A 510 -9.43 -29.60 18.36
C ARG A 510 -8.03 -29.35 18.90
N ALA A 511 -7.23 -28.49 18.26
CA ALA A 511 -5.89 -28.16 18.72
C ALA A 511 -5.82 -26.67 19.13
N PRO A 512 -5.91 -26.37 20.45
CA PRO A 512 -5.70 -25.02 20.97
C PRO A 512 -4.37 -24.40 20.51
N ALA A 513 -3.37 -25.26 20.29
CA ALA A 513 -2.06 -24.92 19.76
C ALA A 513 -2.11 -24.37 18.32
N ILE A 514 -3.01 -24.86 17.46
CA ILE A 514 -3.16 -24.35 16.08
C ILE A 514 -3.85 -22.98 16.09
N LEU A 515 -4.89 -22.80 16.91
CA LEU A 515 -5.51 -21.48 17.15
C LEU A 515 -4.48 -20.46 17.70
N GLN A 516 -3.64 -20.90 18.63
CA GLN A 516 -2.56 -20.08 19.19
C GLN A 516 -1.43 -19.79 18.18
N ALA A 517 -1.15 -20.72 17.26
CA ALA A 517 -0.25 -20.51 16.13
C ALA A 517 -0.85 -19.51 15.13
N MET A 518 -2.16 -19.57 14.89
CA MET A 518 -2.90 -18.61 14.06
C MET A 518 -2.95 -17.21 14.67
N GLU A 519 -3.01 -17.09 16.00
CA GLU A 519 -2.93 -15.82 16.75
C GLU A 519 -1.48 -15.25 16.82
N ALA A 520 -0.47 -16.03 16.43
CA ALA A 520 0.93 -15.72 16.58
C ALA A 520 1.61 -15.26 15.29
N ILE A 521 1.41 -14.00 14.92
CA ILE A 521 2.36 -13.25 14.08
C ILE A 521 2.81 -12.06 14.93
N VAL A 522 4.07 -12.03 15.40
CA VAL A 522 4.60 -10.88 16.16
C VAL A 522 5.98 -10.37 15.75
N SER A 523 6.82 -11.13 15.06
CA SER A 523 8.10 -10.58 14.63
C SER A 523 8.72 -11.42 13.52
N VAL A 524 9.06 -10.77 12.41
CA VAL A 524 10.01 -11.29 11.42
C VAL A 524 11.39 -11.00 11.98
N SER A 525 12.10 -12.04 12.43
CA SER A 525 13.49 -11.91 12.86
C SER A 525 14.43 -12.26 11.70
N PRO A 526 15.36 -11.37 11.31
CA PRO A 526 16.34 -11.68 10.28
C PRO A 526 17.33 -12.75 10.76
N PRO A 527 18.10 -13.36 9.84
CA PRO A 527 19.03 -14.45 10.15
C PRO A 527 20.18 -14.06 11.10
N ASN A 528 20.37 -12.77 11.44
CA ASN A 528 21.36 -12.29 12.42
C ASN A 528 20.71 -11.31 13.41
N ASP A 529 20.96 -11.51 14.71
CA ASP A 529 20.32 -10.86 15.87
C ASP A 529 20.52 -9.33 16.01
N ASN A 530 21.03 -8.62 15.01
CA ASN A 530 21.32 -7.17 15.11
C ASN A 530 20.97 -6.32 13.86
N ALA A 531 20.00 -6.72 13.04
CA ALA A 531 19.62 -5.94 11.86
C ALA A 531 18.14 -5.56 11.83
N LYS A 532 17.83 -4.25 11.74
CA LYS A 532 16.51 -3.75 11.32
C LYS A 532 16.35 -4.01 9.82
N TYR A 533 15.36 -4.82 9.42
CA TYR A 533 14.99 -5.01 8.01
C TYR A 533 13.71 -4.23 7.68
N SER A 534 13.79 -3.41 6.64
CA SER A 534 12.65 -2.79 5.96
C SER A 534 12.19 -3.70 4.82
N VAL A 535 10.89 -4.03 4.83
CA VAL A 535 10.10 -4.83 3.88
C VAL A 535 10.53 -4.65 2.42
N ARG A 536 10.92 -5.73 1.71
CA ARG A 536 11.32 -5.70 0.28
C ARG A 536 11.15 -7.04 -0.45
N THR A 537 9.96 -7.27 -1.01
CA THR A 537 9.59 -7.89 -2.32
C THR A 537 10.69 -8.61 -3.16
N LYS A 538 11.55 -9.45 -2.58
CA LYS A 538 12.66 -10.11 -3.30
C LYS A 538 12.34 -11.50 -3.83
N GLY A 539 11.26 -12.14 -3.40
CA GLY A 539 10.87 -13.47 -3.90
C GLY A 539 10.60 -13.50 -5.41
N PHE A 540 9.95 -12.47 -5.95
CA PHE A 540 9.69 -12.37 -7.39
C PHE A 540 10.96 -12.07 -8.24
N VAL A 541 12.03 -11.56 -7.61
CA VAL A 541 13.27 -11.11 -8.29
C VAL A 541 14.20 -12.28 -8.58
N LEU A 542 14.15 -13.33 -7.77
CA LEU A 542 15.05 -14.47 -7.88
C LEU A 542 14.55 -15.56 -8.85
N TRP A 543 13.25 -15.56 -9.15
CA TRP A 543 12.69 -16.29 -10.29
C TRP A 543 13.23 -15.80 -11.64
N LYS A 544 13.54 -14.49 -11.75
CA LYS A 544 14.24 -13.90 -12.92
C LYS A 544 15.76 -14.17 -12.91
N ALA A 545 16.40 -14.29 -11.74
CA ALA A 545 17.85 -14.43 -11.64
C ALA A 545 18.37 -15.87 -11.84
N SER A 546 17.54 -16.90 -11.65
CA SER A 546 17.91 -18.27 -12.03
C SER A 546 17.80 -18.54 -13.54
N MET A 547 17.34 -17.57 -14.32
CA MET A 547 17.08 -17.67 -15.77
C MET A 547 18.01 -16.79 -16.62
N GLY A 548 19.20 -16.47 -16.10
CA GLY A 548 20.31 -15.96 -16.91
C GLY A 548 20.11 -14.57 -17.50
N VAL A 549 20.20 -13.53 -16.65
CA VAL A 549 20.87 -12.24 -16.93
C VAL A 549 21.58 -11.77 -15.67
#